data_AF-A0A1M6QKG3-F1
#
_entry.id   AF-A0A1M6QKG3-F1
#
_cell.length_a   1.000
_cell.length_b   1.000
_cell.length_c   1.000
_cell.angle_alpha   90.00
_cell.angle_beta   90.00
_cell.angle_gamma   90.00
#
_symmetry.space_group_name_H-M   'P 1'
#
loop_
_entity.id
_entity.type
_entity.pdbx_description
1 polymer ?
#
loop_
_entity_poly.entity_id
_entity_poly.type
_entity_poly.pdbx_seq_one_letter_code
_entity_poly.pdbx_strand_id
1 'polypeptide(L)'
;MAAGKQLGIFLRFAYGGLKGFIWISMIYMAVAATVIALHPEAFSIYIIEYIKTPEYSKLSITLFGYLLMVFNGILELVKLRNEKIKNRRRRKKNE
;
A
#
# COMPACT_ATOMS: atom_id res chain seq x y z
N MET A 1 25.35 13.05 -10.60
CA MET A 1 24.61 11.95 -11.30
C MET A 1 24.14 10.81 -10.38
N ALA A 2 24.88 10.41 -9.33
CA ALA A 2 24.48 9.30 -8.45
C ALA A 2 23.26 9.60 -7.56
N ALA A 3 23.15 10.81 -7.02
CA ALA A 3 22.06 11.21 -6.13
C ALA A 3 20.67 11.13 -6.79
N GLY A 4 20.53 11.59 -8.03
CA GLY A 4 19.26 11.52 -8.78
C GLY A 4 18.80 10.08 -9.06
N LYS A 5 19.76 9.15 -9.22
CA LYS A 5 19.47 7.73 -9.41
C LYS A 5 18.98 7.08 -8.11
N GLN A 6 19.57 7.43 -6.97
CA GLN A 6 19.10 6.98 -5.65
C GLN A 6 17.72 7.55 -5.32
N LEU A 7 17.50 8.85 -5.56
CA LEU A 7 16.22 9.50 -5.34
C LEU A 7 15.11 8.85 -6.20
N GLY A 8 15.37 8.56 -7.47
CA GLY A 8 14.41 7.89 -8.34
C GLY A 8 14.04 6.47 -7.87
N ILE A 9 14.98 5.73 -7.29
CA ILE A 9 14.72 4.41 -6.69
C ILE A 9 13.85 4.55 -5.45
N PHE A 10 14.17 5.51 -4.58
CA PHE A 10 13.39 5.79 -3.37
C PHE A 10 11.95 6.20 -3.70
N LEU A 11 11.77 7.12 -4.64
CA LEU A 11 10.44 7.54 -5.11
C LEU A 11 9.64 6.37 -5.68
N ARG A 12 10.30 5.45 -6.40
CA ARG A 12 9.62 4.26 -6.95
C ARG A 12 9.19 3.28 -5.86
N PHE A 13 10.02 3.10 -4.83
CA PHE A 13 9.66 2.31 -3.66
C PHE A 13 8.48 2.94 -2.90
N ALA A 14 8.55 4.24 -2.62
CA ALA A 14 7.48 4.98 -1.95
C ALA A 14 6.15 4.91 -2.74
N TYR A 15 6.21 5.01 -4.07
CA TYR A 15 5.06 4.82 -4.94
C TYR A 15 4.43 3.42 -4.80
N GLY A 16 5.25 2.37 -4.73
CA GLY A 16 4.76 1.02 -4.45
C GLY A 16 4.12 0.92 -3.06
N GLY A 17 4.74 1.52 -2.03
CA GLY A 17 4.18 1.59 -0.68
C GLY A 17 2.81 2.28 -0.63
N LEU A 18 2.67 3.41 -1.32
CA LEU A 18 1.40 4.16 -1.45
C LEU A 18 0.31 3.32 -2.13
N LYS A 19 0.64 2.56 -3.18
CA LYS A 19 -0.31 1.61 -3.78
C LYS A 19 -0.76 0.55 -2.77
N GLY A 20 0.18 -0.01 -2.02
CA GLY A 20 -0.14 -0.96 -0.95
C GLY A 20 -1.09 -0.37 0.07
N PHE A 21 -0.84 0.88 0.50
CA PHE A 21 -1.68 1.60 1.44
C PHE A 21 -3.11 1.79 0.93
N ILE A 22 -3.28 2.21 -0.33
CA ILE A 22 -4.60 2.36 -0.96
C ILE A 22 -5.34 1.02 -0.95
N TRP A 23 -4.64 -0.07 -1.31
CA TRP A 23 -5.24 -1.40 -1.38
C TRP A 23 -5.71 -1.91 -0.01
N ILE A 24 -4.89 -1.71 1.01
CA ILE A 24 -5.24 -2.03 2.41
C ILE A 24 -6.44 -1.20 2.88
N SER A 25 -6.46 0.09 2.55
CA SER A 25 -7.57 0.99 2.89
C SER A 25 -8.89 0.53 2.26
N MET A 26 -8.86 0.08 1.01
CA MET A 26 -10.04 -0.50 0.36
C MET A 26 -10.53 -1.77 1.05
N ILE A 27 -9.62 -2.63 1.53
CA ILE A 27 -10.00 -3.84 2.29
C ILE A 27 -10.70 -3.45 3.59
N TYR A 28 -10.14 -2.50 4.35
CA TYR A 28 -10.77 -2.02 5.58
C TYR A 28 -12.17 -1.43 5.32
N MET A 29 -12.33 -0.64 4.24
CA MET A 29 -13.64 -0.12 3.85
C MET A 29 -14.63 -1.24 3.47
N ALA A 30 -14.18 -2.25 2.73
CA ALA A 30 -15.03 -3.37 2.35
C ALA A 30 -15.49 -4.18 3.57
N VAL A 31 -14.58 -4.46 4.51
CA VAL A 31 -14.91 -5.14 5.78
C VAL A 31 -15.87 -4.30 6.62
N ALA A 32 -15.68 -2.99 6.69
CA ALA A 32 -16.62 -2.11 7.36
C ALA A 32 -18.01 -2.17 6.71
N ALA A 33 -18.08 -2.11 5.38
CA ALA A 33 -19.33 -2.19 4.63
C ALA A 33 -20.06 -3.52 4.83
N THR A 34 -19.35 -4.66 4.87
CA THR A 34 -19.97 -5.96 5.13
C THR A 34 -20.51 -6.07 6.55
N VAL A 35 -19.81 -5.54 7.54
CA VAL A 35 -20.30 -5.48 8.93
C VAL A 35 -21.57 -4.63 9.03
N ILE A 36 -21.62 -3.47 8.38
CA ILE A 36 -22.82 -2.63 8.31
C ILE A 36 -24.00 -3.39 7.70
N ALA A 37 -23.76 -4.08 6.58
CA ALA A 37 -24.81 -4.73 5.82
C ALA A 37 -25.40 -5.96 6.54
N LEU A 38 -24.58 -6.72 7.27
CA LEU A 38 -24.98 -7.99 7.89
C LEU A 38 -25.37 -7.84 9.37
N HIS A 39 -24.76 -6.91 10.10
CA HIS A 39 -24.97 -6.72 11.53
C HIS A 39 -25.05 -5.22 11.90
N PRO A 40 -26.09 -4.50 11.45
CA PRO A 40 -26.23 -3.06 11.67
C PRO A 40 -26.32 -2.67 13.16
N GLU A 41 -26.87 -3.55 14.00
CA GLU A 41 -26.99 -3.33 15.45
C GLU A 41 -25.62 -3.31 16.15
N ALA A 42 -24.74 -4.27 15.79
CA ALA A 42 -23.37 -4.33 16.29
C ALA A 42 -22.54 -3.13 15.82
N PHE A 43 -22.78 -2.64 14.59
CA PHE A 43 -22.12 -1.46 14.05
C PHE A 43 -22.46 -0.20 14.86
N SER A 44 -23.72 0.01 15.27
CA SER A 44 -24.11 1.24 15.98
C SER A 44 -23.47 1.36 17.38
N ILE A 45 -23.47 0.27 18.17
CA ILE A 45 -23.00 0.32 19.56
C ILE A 45 -21.47 0.36 19.59
N TYR A 46 -20.80 -0.53 18.86
CA TYR A 46 -19.35 -0.59 18.85
C TYR A 46 -18.72 0.67 18.28
N ILE A 47 -19.27 1.26 17.21
CA ILE A 47 -18.66 2.45 16.61
C ILE A 47 -18.91 3.71 17.43
N ILE A 48 -20.05 3.84 18.09
CA ILE A 48 -20.28 4.96 19.00
C ILE A 48 -19.28 4.88 20.18
N GLU A 49 -18.99 3.69 20.70
CA GLU A 49 -17.94 3.49 21.71
C GLU A 49 -16.53 3.74 21.16
N TYR A 50 -16.24 3.26 19.95
CA TYR A 50 -14.93 3.35 19.30
C TYR A 50 -14.58 4.79 18.88
N ILE A 51 -15.55 5.59 18.44
CA ILE A 51 -15.35 7.01 18.07
C ILE A 51 -15.18 7.88 19.32
N LYS A 52 -15.87 7.55 20.42
CA LYS A 52 -15.82 8.34 21.67
C LYS A 52 -14.54 8.11 22.46
N THR A 53 -13.81 7.03 22.20
CA THR A 53 -12.57 6.72 22.90
C THR A 53 -11.35 7.26 22.12
N PRO A 54 -10.62 8.26 22.66
CA PRO A 54 -9.52 8.91 21.95
C PRO A 54 -8.33 7.97 21.64
N GLU A 55 -8.24 6.84 22.34
CA GLU A 55 -7.23 5.79 22.10
C GLU A 55 -7.51 4.98 20.83
N TYR A 56 -8.79 4.82 20.45
CA TYR A 56 -9.23 4.03 19.29
C TYR A 56 -9.53 4.90 18.06
N SER A 57 -9.55 6.22 18.21
CA SER A 57 -9.69 7.20 17.12
C SER A 57 -8.56 7.15 16.08
N LYS A 58 -7.43 6.49 16.38
CA LYS A 58 -6.31 6.39 15.45
C LYS A 58 -6.42 5.06 14.73
N LEU A 59 -6.90 5.12 13.49
CA LEU A 59 -6.86 4.03 12.53
C LEU A 59 -5.38 3.73 12.21
N SER A 60 -4.71 3.03 13.12
CA SER A 60 -3.29 2.70 13.00
C SER A 60 -3.15 1.58 11.98
N ILE A 61 -2.27 1.75 11.00
CA ILE A 61 -1.91 0.69 10.08
C ILE A 61 -1.33 -0.46 10.91
N THR A 62 -1.92 -1.65 10.78
CA THR A 62 -1.42 -2.84 11.48
C THR A 62 -0.03 -3.21 10.98
N LEU A 63 0.74 -3.96 11.79
CA LEU A 63 2.04 -4.48 11.36
C LEU A 63 1.94 -5.23 10.01
N PHE A 64 0.87 -6.01 9.83
CA PHE A 64 0.58 -6.69 8.57
C PHE A 64 0.37 -5.71 7.41
N GLY A 65 -0.33 -4.59 7.66
CA GLY A 65 -0.49 -3.51 6.68
C GLY A 65 0.85 -2.90 6.26
N TYR A 66 1.75 -2.64 7.21
CA TYR A 66 3.09 -2.15 6.90
C TYR A 66 3.91 -3.16 6.07
N LEU A 67 3.83 -4.46 6.39
CA LEU A 67 4.49 -5.51 5.61
C LEU A 67 3.99 -5.54 4.17
N LEU A 68 2.68 -5.42 3.95
CA LEU A 68 2.09 -5.35 2.61
C LEU A 68 2.51 -4.09 1.84
N MET A 69 2.63 -2.95 2.50
CA MET A 69 3.14 -1.72 1.89
C MET A 69 4.59 -1.88 1.44
N VAL A 70 5.45 -2.42 2.32
CA VAL A 70 6.86 -2.70 2.01
C VAL A 70 6.97 -3.70 0.86
N PHE A 71 6.16 -4.76 0.88
CA PHE A 71 6.13 -5.77 -0.19
C PHE A 71 5.78 -5.14 -1.55
N ASN A 72 4.77 -4.26 -1.61
CA ASN A 72 4.43 -3.53 -2.83
C ASN A 72 5.55 -2.59 -3.29
N GLY A 73 6.24 -1.94 -2.35
CA GLY A 73 7.45 -1.15 -2.64
C GLY A 73 8.53 -1.99 -3.31
N ILE A 74 8.82 -3.18 -2.78
CA ILE A 74 9.80 -4.13 -3.34
C ILE A 74 9.37 -4.60 -4.74
N LEU A 75 8.09 -4.91 -4.95
CA LEU A 75 7.58 -5.33 -6.26
C LEU A 75 7.81 -4.26 -7.35
N GLU A 76 7.60 -2.99 -7.03
CA GLU A 76 7.88 -1.89 -7.98
C GLU A 76 9.39 -1.75 -8.28
N LEU A 77 10.26 -2.04 -7.32
CA LEU A 77 11.71 -2.11 -7.57
C LEU A 77 12.10 -3.28 -8.47
N VAL A 78 11.47 -4.45 -8.29
CA VAL A 78 11.67 -5.62 -9.16
C VAL A 78 11.22 -5.32 -10.59
N LYS A 79 10.06 -4.67 -10.76
CA LYS A 79 9.58 -4.19 -12.08
C LYS A 79 10.59 -3.25 -12.74
N LEU A 80 11.09 -2.26 -12.00
CA LEU A 80 12.10 -1.32 -12.50
C LEU A 80 13.38 -2.05 -12.96
N ARG A 81 13.82 -3.09 -12.24
CA ARG A 81 14.96 -3.92 -12.64
C ARG A 81 14.67 -4.65 -13.95
N ASN A 82 13.49 -5.26 -14.06
CA ASN A 82 13.08 -6.02 -15.25
C ASN A 82 12.95 -5.11 -16.49
N GLU A 83 12.41 -3.90 -16.33
CA GLU A 83 12.35 -2.89 -17.40
C GLU A 83 13.74 -2.49 -17.90
N LYS A 84 14.70 -2.27 -16.98
CA LYS A 84 16.09 -1.97 -17.34
C LYS A 84 16.74 -3.12 -18.12
N ILE A 85 16.52 -4.37 -17.71
CA ILE A 85 17.02 -5.56 -18.42
C ILE A 85 16.40 -5.65 -19.82
N LYS A 86 15.08 -5.47 -19.93
CA LYS A 86 14.34 -5.50 -21.20
C LYS A 86 14.84 -4.42 -22.17
N ASN A 87 15.05 -3.20 -21.68
CA ASN A 87 15.53 -2.08 -22.49
C ASN A 87 16.99 -2.31 -22.96
N ARG A 88 17.85 -2.91 -22.13
CA ARG A 88 19.21 -3.31 -22.54
C ARG A 88 19.18 -4.39 -23.63
N ARG A 89 18.32 -5.41 -23.50
CA ARG A 89 18.17 -6.46 -24.53
C ARG A 89 17.67 -5.91 -25.87
N ARG A 90 16.76 -4.94 -25.85
CA ARG A 90 16.25 -4.29 -27.08
C ARG A 90 17.34 -3.49 -27.81
N ARG A 91 18.20 -2.77 -27.09
CA ARG A 91 19.31 -2.03 -27.70
C ARG A 91 20.28 -2.95 -28.43
N LYS A 92 20.68 -4.06 -27.81
CA LYS A 92 21.56 -5.08 -28.42
C LYS A 92 20.98 -5.82 -29.64
N LYS A 93 19.66 -5.72 -29.88
CA LYS A 93 19.01 -6.35 -31.03
C LYS A 93 18.92 -5.39 -32.23
N ASN A 94 19.05 -4.09 -31.97
CA ASN A 94 18.95 -3.02 -32.97
C ASN A 94 20.34 -2.42 -33.33
N GLU A 95 21.39 -2.87 -32.63
CA GLU A 95 22.81 -2.69 -32.97
C GLU A 95 23.28 -3.93 -33.74
#